data_AF-A0A934E8N1-F1
#
_entry.id   AF-A0A934E8N1-F1
#
_cell.length_a   1.000
_cell.length_b   1.000
_cell.length_c   1.000
_cell.angle_alpha   90.00
_cell.angle_beta   90.00
_cell.angle_gamma   90.00
#
_symmetry.space_group_name_H-M   'P 1'
#
loop_
_entity.id
_entity.type
_entity.pdbx_description
1 polymer ?
#
loop_
_entity_poly.entity_id
_entity_poly.type
_entity_poly.pdbx_seq_one_letter_code
_entity_poly.pdbx_strand_id
1 'polypeptide(L)'
;MNRLGRSIGLFFVGILISLFAFQSKSYAWCTPAWPGPSCTWPLTAICSGSISWCCSQTSECPRETFPGGTSRNALICDFTDDKKAACQSCMAGGNNIWTAAGCLPATPEKFAEKFLGIAVGLAGGIAFLMILFGGFQMMTSAGNPEQLNAGKELIGSSIAGLLLVVFSVFILQFIGVNILGIPGFG
;
A
#
# COMPACT_ATOMS: atom_id res chain seq x y z
N MET A 1 -19.28 -31.44 10.29
CA MET A 1 -18.51 -30.42 9.53
C MET A 1 -18.79 -29.02 10.07
N ASN A 2 -17.75 -28.39 10.62
CA ASN A 2 -17.42 -26.97 10.40
C ASN A 2 -17.90 -25.87 11.36
N ARG A 3 -18.22 -26.15 12.65
CA ARG A 3 -18.19 -25.07 13.66
C ARG A 3 -16.78 -24.46 13.84
N LEU A 4 -15.73 -25.24 13.59
CA LEU A 4 -14.34 -24.77 13.64
C LEU A 4 -13.95 -23.92 12.42
N GLY A 5 -14.36 -24.32 11.21
CA GLY A 5 -14.10 -23.57 9.97
C GLY A 5 -14.82 -22.21 9.91
N ARG A 6 -16.02 -22.11 10.51
CA ARG A 6 -16.74 -20.83 10.64
C ARG A 6 -16.01 -19.85 11.57
N SER A 7 -15.29 -20.33 12.58
CA SER A 7 -14.56 -19.48 13.54
C SER A 7 -13.29 -18.89 12.92
N ILE A 8 -12.56 -19.63 12.09
CA ILE A 8 -11.36 -19.13 11.40
C ILE A 8 -11.70 -18.10 10.31
N GLY A 9 -12.81 -18.28 9.59
CA GLY A 9 -13.31 -17.29 8.62
C GLY A 9 -13.69 -15.95 9.24
N LEU A 10 -14.26 -15.95 10.45
CA LEU A 10 -14.62 -14.73 11.21
C LEU A 10 -13.38 -13.93 11.68
N PHE A 11 -12.27 -14.60 11.98
CA PHE A 11 -11.02 -13.92 12.36
C PHE A 11 -10.36 -13.19 11.17
N PHE A 12 -10.39 -13.79 9.98
CA PHE A 12 -9.81 -13.18 8.78
C PHE A 12 -10.60 -11.95 8.30
N VAL A 13 -11.93 -12.00 8.38
CA VAL A 13 -12.81 -10.86 8.07
C VAL A 13 -12.63 -9.73 9.09
N GLY A 14 -12.43 -10.05 10.37
CA GLY A 14 -12.15 -9.07 11.43
C GLY A 14 -10.84 -8.29 11.19
N ILE A 15 -9.76 -8.97 10.84
CA ILE A 15 -8.46 -8.33 10.55
C ILE A 15 -8.53 -7.44 9.29
N LEU A 16 -9.28 -7.86 8.26
CA LEU A 16 -9.49 -7.05 7.06
C LEU A 16 -10.30 -5.77 7.33
N ILE A 17 -11.30 -5.83 8.21
CA ILE A 17 -12.13 -4.66 8.59
C ILE A 17 -11.35 -3.69 9.49
N SER A 18 -10.52 -4.20 10.41
CA SER A 18 -9.67 -3.34 11.27
C SER A 18 -8.58 -2.62 10.48
N LEU A 19 -8.03 -3.23 9.43
CA LEU A 19 -7.08 -2.57 8.53
C LEU A 19 -7.73 -1.48 7.67
N PHE A 20 -9.04 -1.59 7.38
CA PHE A 20 -9.78 -0.57 6.63
C PHE A 20 -10.31 0.60 7.49
N ALA A 21 -10.31 0.45 8.83
CA ALA A 21 -10.83 1.47 9.75
C ALA A 21 -9.76 2.47 10.26
N PHE A 22 -8.48 2.29 9.93
CA PHE A 22 -7.38 3.14 10.38
C PHE A 22 -7.10 4.33 9.44
N GLN A 23 -8.15 5.04 9.01
CA GLN A 23 -7.95 6.32 8.32
C GLN A 23 -9.11 7.29 8.55
N SER A 24 -9.46 7.52 9.82
CA SER A 24 -10.35 8.64 10.16
C SER A 24 -10.10 9.08 11.59
N LYS A 25 -9.40 10.22 11.75
CA LYS A 25 -9.77 11.36 12.62
C LYS A 25 -8.57 12.26 12.86
N SER A 26 -8.71 13.54 12.53
CA SER A 26 -8.36 14.67 13.43
C SER A 26 -8.55 16.05 12.77
N TYR A 27 -9.80 16.45 12.48
CA TYR A 27 -10.15 17.87 12.27
C TYR A 27 -11.06 18.31 13.44
N ALA A 28 -10.51 18.83 14.54
CA ALA A 28 -11.33 19.18 15.72
C ALA A 28 -10.83 20.39 16.54
N TRP A 29 -9.82 21.13 16.10
CA TRP A 29 -9.12 22.06 17.00
C TRP A 29 -8.70 23.41 16.33
N CYS A 30 -9.37 23.82 15.24
CA CYS A 30 -9.18 25.14 14.62
C CYS A 30 -10.43 26.03 14.74
N THR A 31 -10.23 27.35 14.98
CA THR A 31 -11.30 28.37 15.10
C THR A 31 -11.07 29.56 14.16
N PRO A 32 -12.15 30.24 13.69
CA PRO A 32 -12.02 31.39 12.78
C PRO A 32 -11.59 32.66 13.53
N ALA A 33 -10.68 33.45 12.95
CA ALA A 33 -10.14 34.67 13.55
C ALA A 33 -10.92 35.92 13.10
N TRP A 34 -11.79 36.46 13.97
CA TRP A 34 -12.49 37.74 13.78
C TRP A 34 -12.61 38.48 15.13
N PRO A 35 -12.34 39.80 15.27
CA PRO A 35 -11.64 40.74 14.39
C PRO A 35 -10.27 41.12 14.99
N GLY A 36 -9.17 40.58 14.44
CA GLY A 36 -7.80 40.96 14.82
C GLY A 36 -6.78 39.85 14.52
N PRO A 37 -5.49 40.18 14.25
CA PRO A 37 -4.48 39.22 13.81
C PRO A 37 -3.79 38.44 14.94
N SER A 38 -4.33 38.42 16.16
CA SER A 38 -3.67 37.81 17.32
C SER A 38 -4.40 36.56 17.81
N CYS A 39 -3.79 35.40 17.63
CA CYS A 39 -4.19 34.17 18.33
C CYS A 39 -3.75 34.27 19.80
N THR A 40 -4.67 34.01 20.74
CA THR A 40 -4.34 33.92 22.17
C THR A 40 -3.91 32.49 22.52
N TRP A 41 -3.05 32.37 23.52
CA TRP A 41 -2.63 31.06 24.05
C TRP A 41 -3.86 30.19 24.38
N PRO A 42 -3.93 28.92 23.92
CA PRO A 42 -2.82 28.04 23.52
C PRO A 42 -2.59 27.90 21.98
N LEU A 43 -3.08 28.82 21.15
CA LEU A 43 -3.07 28.71 19.68
C LEU A 43 -1.88 29.50 19.10
N THR A 44 -0.88 28.85 18.50
CA THR A 44 0.38 29.49 18.05
C THR A 44 0.60 29.50 16.53
N ALA A 45 -0.27 28.87 15.74
CA ALA A 45 -0.17 28.84 14.29
C ALA A 45 -1.29 29.66 13.62
N ILE A 46 -0.90 30.65 12.80
CA ILE A 46 -1.80 31.39 11.89
C ILE A 46 -1.75 30.69 10.54
N CYS A 47 -2.90 30.24 10.04
CA CYS A 47 -3.03 29.65 8.72
C CYS A 47 -3.89 30.57 7.84
N SER A 48 -3.34 31.00 6.70
CA SER A 48 -3.97 31.98 5.80
C SER A 48 -4.49 31.31 4.53
N GLY A 49 -5.81 31.36 4.36
CA GLY A 49 -6.53 31.15 3.10
C GLY A 49 -7.42 32.36 2.80
N SER A 50 -8.65 32.14 2.32
CA SER A 50 -9.67 33.20 2.14
C SER A 50 -10.25 33.75 3.45
N ILE A 51 -10.04 33.06 4.58
CA ILE A 51 -10.36 33.48 5.95
C ILE A 51 -9.18 33.03 6.84
N SER A 52 -8.77 33.84 7.83
CA SER A 52 -7.70 33.46 8.78
C SER A 52 -8.21 32.50 9.86
N TRP A 53 -7.46 31.43 10.13
CA TRP A 53 -7.75 30.43 11.17
C TRP A 53 -6.61 30.38 12.21
N CYS A 54 -6.97 30.20 13.49
CA CYS A 54 -6.04 29.94 14.59
C CYS A 54 -6.07 28.46 14.98
N CYS A 55 -4.89 27.85 15.10
CA CYS A 55 -4.69 26.40 15.24
C CYS A 55 -3.55 26.14 16.27
N SER A 56 -3.56 24.99 16.97
CA SER A 56 -2.60 24.67 18.05
C SER A 56 -1.19 24.35 17.52
N GLN A 57 -1.11 23.59 16.42
CA GLN A 57 0.10 23.31 15.64
C GLN A 57 -0.13 23.60 14.15
N THR A 58 0.94 23.85 13.39
CA THR A 58 0.88 24.13 11.94
C THR A 58 0.52 22.91 11.09
N SER A 59 0.70 21.70 11.63
CA SER A 59 0.52 20.43 10.90
C SER A 59 -0.94 20.04 10.67
N GLU A 60 -1.86 20.76 11.27
CA GLU A 60 -3.22 20.26 11.43
C GLU A 60 -4.24 21.27 10.75
N CYS A 61 -3.75 22.36 10.15
CA CYS A 61 -4.59 23.33 9.42
C CYS A 61 -5.32 22.74 8.19
N PRO A 62 -6.57 23.17 7.91
CA PRO A 62 -7.31 22.76 6.71
C PRO A 62 -6.59 23.29 5.45
N ARG A 63 -6.30 22.39 4.51
CA ARG A 63 -5.48 22.64 3.31
C ARG A 63 -6.22 23.43 2.21
N GLU A 64 -6.75 24.60 2.54
CA GLU A 64 -7.29 25.51 1.53
C GLU A 64 -6.32 26.68 1.32
N THR A 65 -5.61 26.61 0.18
CA THR A 65 -4.92 27.68 -0.55
C THR A 65 -3.75 28.43 0.12
N PHE A 66 -2.52 28.01 -0.23
CA PHE A 66 -1.36 28.92 -0.24
C PHE A 66 -1.09 29.47 -1.65
N PRO A 67 -0.87 30.79 -1.80
CA PRO A 67 -0.25 31.38 -2.99
C PRO A 67 1.27 31.27 -2.84
N GLY A 68 1.89 30.37 -3.60
CA GLY A 68 3.35 30.24 -3.63
C GLY A 68 3.85 28.80 -3.49
N GLY A 69 3.67 28.01 -4.55
CA GLY A 69 4.62 26.96 -4.90
C GLY A 69 4.65 25.71 -4.02
N THR A 70 3.63 24.86 -4.11
CA THR A 70 3.92 23.42 -4.23
C THR A 70 2.89 22.79 -5.16
N SER A 71 3.39 22.11 -6.18
CA SER A 71 2.65 21.51 -7.29
C SER A 71 1.46 20.68 -6.83
N ARG A 72 0.41 20.52 -7.66
CA ARG A 72 -0.72 19.57 -7.42
C ARG A 72 -0.27 18.17 -6.95
N ASN A 73 0.96 17.79 -7.32
CA ASN A 73 1.61 16.53 -6.98
C ASN A 73 2.00 16.41 -5.49
N ALA A 74 2.15 17.50 -4.74
CA ALA A 74 2.51 17.46 -3.31
C ALA A 74 1.32 17.07 -2.41
N LEU A 75 0.09 17.37 -2.83
CA LEU A 75 -1.13 17.00 -2.10
C LEU A 75 -1.32 15.48 -2.03
N ILE A 76 -0.97 14.74 -3.09
CA ILE A 76 -1.07 13.27 -3.13
C ILE A 76 -0.02 12.65 -2.19
N CYS A 77 1.19 13.23 -2.15
CA CYS A 77 2.29 12.76 -1.32
C CYS A 77 2.12 13.05 0.19
N ASP A 78 1.20 13.94 0.56
CA ASP A 78 0.88 14.28 1.95
C ASP A 78 -0.15 13.34 2.58
N PHE A 79 -0.71 12.39 1.82
CA PHE A 79 -1.45 11.23 2.35
C PHE A 79 -0.53 10.02 2.58
N THR A 80 0.74 10.13 2.21
CA THR A 80 1.74 9.07 2.41
C THR A 80 2.73 9.49 3.48
N ASP A 81 2.31 9.45 4.74
CA ASP A 81 3.12 9.90 5.89
C ASP A 81 4.52 9.25 5.91
N ASP A 82 4.60 7.92 5.75
CA ASP A 82 5.89 7.19 5.77
C ASP A 82 6.64 7.18 4.43
N LYS A 83 6.00 7.62 3.34
CA LYS A 83 6.54 7.52 1.97
C LYS A 83 6.56 8.85 1.21
N LYS A 84 6.41 9.97 1.91
CA LYS A 84 6.38 11.33 1.35
C LYS A 84 7.60 11.64 0.48
N ALA A 85 8.81 11.31 0.96
CA ALA A 85 10.04 11.49 0.20
C ALA A 85 10.05 10.67 -1.09
N ALA A 86 9.62 9.40 -1.03
CA ALA A 86 9.54 8.52 -2.18
C ALA A 86 8.48 8.97 -3.21
N CYS A 87 7.36 9.52 -2.74
CA CYS A 87 6.33 10.10 -3.60
C CYS A 87 6.82 11.39 -4.29
N GLN A 88 7.55 12.25 -3.58
CA GLN A 88 8.12 13.46 -4.18
C GLN A 88 9.19 13.13 -5.22
N SER A 89 10.05 12.13 -4.97
CA SER A 89 11.02 11.61 -5.95
C SER A 89 10.34 10.98 -7.16
N CYS A 90 9.19 10.32 -6.95
CA CYS A 90 8.40 9.76 -8.04
C CYS A 90 7.85 10.86 -8.95
N MET A 91 7.19 11.85 -8.39
CA MET A 91 6.47 12.87 -9.17
C MET A 91 7.39 13.93 -9.80
N ALA A 92 8.69 13.92 -9.49
CA ALA A 92 9.67 14.84 -10.07
C ALA A 92 9.94 14.60 -11.58
N GLY A 93 9.63 13.42 -12.11
CA GLY A 93 9.97 13.00 -13.48
C GLY A 93 8.91 13.25 -14.56
N GLY A 94 7.82 13.96 -14.28
CA GLY A 94 6.82 14.40 -15.26
C GLY A 94 5.90 13.32 -15.87
N ASN A 95 6.32 12.04 -15.89
CA ASN A 95 5.58 10.91 -16.47
C ASN A 95 5.40 9.76 -15.49
N ASN A 96 5.39 10.03 -14.18
CA ASN A 96 5.27 9.01 -13.15
C ASN A 96 3.98 9.20 -12.36
N ILE A 97 3.35 8.09 -11.96
CA ILE A 97 2.11 8.06 -11.19
C ILE A 97 2.41 7.40 -9.85
N TRP A 98 2.02 8.05 -8.75
CA TRP A 98 2.10 7.47 -7.42
C TRP A 98 0.88 6.58 -7.16
N THR A 99 1.11 5.32 -6.79
CA THR A 99 0.08 4.33 -6.48
C THR A 99 0.34 3.70 -5.11
N ALA A 100 -0.64 2.97 -4.56
CA ALA A 100 -0.48 2.27 -3.28
C ALA A 100 0.67 1.25 -3.28
N ALA A 101 1.07 0.78 -4.47
CA ALA A 101 2.20 -0.13 -4.65
C ALA A 101 3.54 0.60 -4.91
N GLY A 102 3.54 1.94 -4.93
CA GLY A 102 4.71 2.78 -5.16
C GLY A 102 4.67 3.56 -6.48
N CYS A 103 5.84 3.97 -6.95
CA CYS A 103 5.99 4.81 -8.14
C CYS A 103 5.95 3.98 -9.44
N LEU A 104 5.01 4.31 -10.34
CA LEU A 104 4.89 3.71 -11.67
C LEU A 104 5.28 4.71 -12.76
N PRO A 105 6.35 4.47 -13.53
CA PRO A 105 6.68 5.27 -14.71
C PRO A 105 5.79 4.89 -15.90
N ALA A 106 5.30 5.90 -16.64
CA ALA A 106 4.44 5.70 -17.83
C ALA A 106 5.23 5.37 -19.11
N THR A 107 6.53 5.09 -19.01
CA THR A 107 7.37 4.60 -20.11
C THR A 107 7.25 3.07 -20.25
N PRO A 108 7.06 2.51 -21.44
CA PRO A 108 6.75 1.10 -21.63
C PRO A 108 7.81 0.14 -21.09
N GLU A 109 9.11 0.45 -21.24
CA GLU A 109 10.19 -0.43 -20.76
C GLU A 109 10.21 -0.50 -19.22
N LYS A 110 10.24 0.65 -18.54
CA LYS A 110 10.30 0.69 -17.07
C LYS A 110 8.97 0.35 -16.39
N PHE A 111 7.86 0.48 -17.10
CA PHE A 111 6.54 0.10 -16.61
C PHE A 111 6.48 -1.41 -16.37
N ALA A 112 6.94 -2.21 -17.33
CA ALA A 112 6.92 -3.67 -17.22
C ALA A 112 7.76 -4.16 -16.03
N GLU A 113 8.97 -3.60 -15.84
CA GLU A 113 9.86 -3.96 -14.74
C GLU A 113 9.24 -3.66 -13.36
N LYS A 114 8.70 -2.46 -13.18
CA LYS A 114 8.04 -2.07 -11.91
C LYS A 114 6.78 -2.89 -11.65
N PHE A 115 5.98 -3.11 -12.70
CA PHE A 115 4.76 -3.90 -12.60
C PHE A 115 5.05 -5.35 -12.21
N LEU A 116 6.07 -5.97 -12.82
CA LEU A 116 6.53 -7.32 -12.48
C LEU A 116 6.99 -7.41 -11.02
N GLY A 117 7.79 -6.45 -10.54
CA GLY A 117 8.24 -6.44 -9.14
C GLY A 117 7.08 -6.37 -8.14
N ILE A 118 6.10 -5.52 -8.42
CA ILE A 118 4.89 -5.38 -7.57
C ILE A 118 4.03 -6.64 -7.65
N ALA A 119 3.79 -7.16 -8.85
CA ALA A 119 2.97 -8.35 -9.06
C ALA A 119 3.56 -9.58 -8.36
N VAL A 120 4.88 -9.76 -8.41
CA VAL A 120 5.56 -10.87 -7.72
C VAL A 120 5.47 -10.71 -6.20
N GLY A 121 5.62 -9.49 -5.67
CA GLY A 121 5.43 -9.22 -4.24
C GLY A 121 4.01 -9.56 -3.76
N LEU A 122 3.00 -9.17 -4.53
CA LEU A 122 1.59 -9.44 -4.21
C LEU A 122 1.24 -10.93 -4.36
N ALA A 123 1.71 -11.57 -5.43
CA ALA A 123 1.52 -13.01 -5.66
C ALA A 123 2.20 -13.85 -4.57
N GLY A 124 3.43 -13.49 -4.17
CA GLY A 124 4.15 -14.13 -3.07
C GLY A 124 3.42 -13.97 -1.74
N GLY A 125 2.90 -12.78 -1.44
CA GLY A 125 2.11 -12.52 -0.24
C GLY A 125 0.84 -13.37 -0.17
N ILE A 126 0.08 -13.44 -1.27
CA ILE A 126 -1.16 -14.24 -1.35
C ILE A 126 -0.84 -15.75 -1.27
N ALA A 127 0.18 -16.22 -1.98
CA ALA A 127 0.61 -17.61 -1.95
C ALA A 127 1.08 -18.02 -0.54
N PHE A 128 1.81 -17.16 0.15
CA PHE A 128 2.24 -17.38 1.53
C PHE A 128 1.04 -17.56 2.48
N LEU A 129 0.01 -16.72 2.35
CA LEU A 129 -1.22 -16.85 3.15
C LEU A 129 -1.98 -18.16 2.84
N MET A 130 -2.02 -18.59 1.58
CA MET A 130 -2.64 -19.88 1.20
C MET A 130 -1.89 -21.08 1.77
N ILE A 131 -0.56 -21.05 1.77
CA ILE A 131 0.28 -22.11 2.36
C ILE A 131 0.02 -22.20 3.87
N LEU A 132 -0.03 -21.07 4.58
CA LEU A 132 -0.35 -21.05 6.00
C LEU A 132 -1.73 -21.66 6.27
N PHE A 133 -2.74 -21.28 5.49
CA PHE A 133 -4.10 -21.82 5.63
C PHE A 133 -4.16 -23.34 5.39
N GLY A 134 -3.54 -23.83 4.31
CA GLY A 134 -3.46 -25.26 4.01
C GLY A 134 -2.67 -26.05 5.06
N GLY A 135 -1.60 -25.46 5.61
CA GLY A 135 -0.82 -26.03 6.70
C GLY A 135 -1.62 -26.16 7.99
N PHE A 136 -2.36 -25.12 8.38
CA PHE A 136 -3.26 -25.18 9.53
C PHE A 136 -4.36 -26.23 9.34
N GLN A 137 -4.91 -26.36 8.13
CA GLN A 137 -5.91 -27.37 7.82
C GLN A 137 -5.37 -28.80 7.99
N MET A 138 -4.12 -29.06 7.58
CA MET A 138 -3.48 -30.37 7.80
C MET A 138 -3.20 -30.66 9.28
N MET A 139 -2.73 -29.68 10.04
CA MET A 139 -2.43 -29.87 11.47
C MET A 139 -3.69 -30.12 12.31
N THR A 140 -4.83 -29.50 11.96
CA THR A 140 -6.08 -29.68 12.71
C THR A 140 -6.90 -30.92 12.31
N SER A 141 -6.41 -31.75 11.37
CA SER A 141 -7.21 -32.81 10.76
C SER A 141 -7.43 -34.07 11.62
N ALA A 142 -6.86 -34.15 12.81
CA ALA A 142 -7.15 -35.15 13.87
C ALA A 142 -7.38 -36.60 13.38
N GLY A 143 -6.67 -37.04 12.33
CA GLY A 143 -6.73 -38.40 11.81
C GLY A 143 -7.73 -38.70 10.69
N ASN A 144 -8.45 -37.73 10.13
CA ASN A 144 -9.28 -37.97 8.93
C ASN A 144 -8.43 -37.85 7.64
N PRO A 145 -8.29 -38.92 6.83
CA PRO A 145 -7.47 -38.92 5.61
C PRO A 145 -7.96 -37.94 4.53
N GLU A 146 -9.24 -37.56 4.54
CA GLU A 146 -9.82 -36.70 3.51
C GLU A 146 -9.36 -35.25 3.62
N GLN A 147 -9.26 -34.73 4.84
CA GLN A 147 -8.74 -33.37 5.07
C GLN A 147 -7.22 -33.28 4.89
N LEU A 148 -6.50 -34.38 5.12
CA LEU A 148 -5.08 -34.47 4.81
C LEU A 148 -4.84 -34.44 3.30
N ASN A 149 -5.68 -35.10 2.52
CA ASN A 149 -5.54 -35.09 1.05
C ASN A 149 -5.89 -33.71 0.48
N ALA A 150 -6.98 -33.10 0.94
CA ALA A 150 -7.38 -31.74 0.55
C ALA A 150 -6.30 -30.68 0.87
N GLY A 151 -5.67 -30.78 2.05
CA GLY A 151 -4.57 -29.89 2.41
C GLY A 151 -3.33 -30.05 1.53
N LYS A 152 -2.99 -31.28 1.12
CA LYS A 152 -1.87 -31.55 0.20
C LYS A 152 -2.11 -30.97 -1.19
N GLU A 153 -3.34 -31.07 -1.68
CA GLU A 153 -3.72 -30.52 -2.98
C GLU A 153 -3.69 -28.99 -2.99
N LEU A 154 -4.14 -28.37 -1.88
CA LEU A 154 -4.06 -26.91 -1.67
C LEU A 154 -2.62 -26.39 -1.61
N ILE A 155 -1.75 -27.06 -0.87
CA ILE A 155 -0.33 -26.67 -0.78
C ILE A 155 0.37 -26.91 -2.13
N GLY A 156 0.10 -28.05 -2.76
CA GLY A 156 0.69 -28.42 -4.05
C GLY A 156 0.36 -27.43 -5.16
N SER A 157 -0.91 -27.04 -5.28
CA SER A 157 -1.35 -26.03 -6.26
C SER A 157 -0.75 -24.64 -6.00
N SER A 158 -0.60 -24.25 -4.73
CA SER A 158 0.03 -22.97 -4.34
C SER A 158 1.52 -22.92 -4.70
N ILE A 159 2.26 -24.00 -4.42
CA ILE A 159 3.69 -24.11 -4.76
C ILE A 159 3.87 -24.15 -6.27
N ALA A 160 3.05 -24.91 -6.99
CA ALA A 160 3.11 -24.98 -8.45
C ALA A 160 2.89 -23.60 -9.10
N GLY A 161 1.95 -22.81 -8.59
CA GLY A 161 1.71 -21.43 -9.05
C GLY A 161 2.91 -20.51 -8.80
N LEU A 162 3.48 -20.54 -7.60
CA LEU A 162 4.68 -19.75 -7.27
C LEU A 162 5.87 -20.14 -8.15
N LEU A 163 6.06 -21.44 -8.37
CA LEU A 163 7.17 -21.98 -9.16
C LEU A 163 7.05 -21.56 -10.63
N LEU A 164 5.84 -21.54 -11.18
CA LEU A 164 5.56 -20.99 -12.53
C LEU A 164 6.01 -19.52 -12.62
N VAL A 165 5.64 -18.68 -11.65
CA VAL A 165 6.01 -17.26 -11.64
C VAL A 165 7.53 -17.08 -11.62
N VAL A 166 8.25 -17.81 -10.77
CA VAL A 166 9.72 -17.74 -10.69
C VAL A 166 10.36 -18.16 -12.02
N PHE A 167 9.90 -19.24 -12.63
CA PHE A 167 10.40 -19.68 -13.93
C PHE A 167 10.13 -18.65 -15.03
N SER A 168 8.94 -18.05 -15.04
CA SER A 168 8.58 -17.02 -16.01
C SER A 168 9.53 -15.81 -15.94
N VAL A 169 9.81 -15.32 -14.73
CA VAL A 169 10.74 -14.21 -14.51
C VAL A 169 12.17 -14.60 -14.90
N PHE A 170 12.58 -15.83 -14.59
CA PHE A 170 13.92 -16.32 -14.97
C PHE A 170 14.11 -16.32 -16.49
N ILE A 171 13.11 -16.79 -17.25
CA ILE A 171 13.15 -16.77 -18.71
C ILE A 171 13.14 -15.33 -19.25
N LEU A 172 12.32 -14.44 -18.67
CA LEU A 172 12.28 -13.03 -19.05
C LEU A 172 13.62 -12.32 -18.81
N GLN A 173 14.30 -12.59 -17.69
CA GLN A 173 15.64 -12.06 -17.42
C GLN A 173 16.68 -12.69 -18.35
N PHE A 174 16.59 -13.98 -18.60
CA PHE A 174 17.53 -14.67 -19.47
C PHE A 174 17.45 -14.13 -20.90
N ILE A 175 16.26 -13.96 -21.46
CA ILE A 175 16.10 -13.46 -22.83
C ILE A 175 16.25 -11.92 -22.87
N GLY A 176 15.68 -11.21 -21.90
CA GLY A 176 15.72 -9.74 -21.85
C GLY A 176 17.12 -9.17 -21.67
N VAL A 177 17.94 -9.77 -20.78
CA VAL A 177 19.32 -9.30 -20.55
C VAL A 177 20.25 -9.71 -21.69
N ASN A 178 20.14 -10.95 -22.18
CA ASN A 178 21.06 -11.46 -23.20
C ASN A 178 20.76 -10.97 -24.63
N ILE A 179 19.52 -10.54 -24.93
CA ILE A 179 19.12 -10.17 -26.30
C ILE A 179 18.78 -8.70 -26.50
N LEU A 180 18.26 -8.01 -25.47
CA LEU A 180 17.86 -6.60 -25.56
C LEU A 180 18.88 -5.64 -24.94
N GLY A 181 19.93 -6.14 -24.28
CA GLY A 181 21.10 -5.36 -23.88
C GLY A 181 20.76 -4.06 -23.14
N ILE A 182 19.75 -4.08 -22.27
CA ILE A 182 19.35 -2.89 -21.49
C ILE A 182 20.21 -2.85 -20.22
N PRO A 183 21.15 -1.89 -20.11
CA PRO A 183 21.91 -1.68 -18.88
C PRO A 183 20.98 -1.06 -17.84
N GLY A 184 20.44 -1.87 -16.92
CA GLY A 184 19.51 -1.35 -15.91
C GLY A 184 18.87 -2.36 -14.96
N PHE A 185 19.22 -3.64 -15.03
CA PHE A 185 18.77 -4.64 -14.06
C PHE A 185 19.72 -4.68 -12.86
N GLY A 186 19.51 -3.73 -11.94
CA GLY A 186 20.22 -3.59 -10.67
C GLY A 186 19.80 -2.33 -9.94
#